data_AF-A0A1B9GVK5-F1
#
_entry.id   AF-A0A1B9GVK5-F1
#
_cell.length_a   1.000
_cell.length_b   1.000
_cell.length_c   1.000
_cell.angle_alpha   90.00
_cell.angle_beta   90.00
_cell.angle_gamma   90.00
#
_symmetry.space_group_name_H-M   'P 1'
#
loop_
_entity.id
_entity.type
_entity.pdbx_description
1 polymer ?
#
loop_
_entity_poly.entity_id
_entity_poly.type
_entity_poly.pdbx_seq_one_letter_code
_entity_poly.pdbx_strand_id
1 'polypeptide(L)'
;MNGTRILRQASPPCSATKGSGKGKLSLFFAFCPDGTGPEVFATRLRVRPKHFERVEEDKKAGILEFGRGFLPSSPDSPLYSHPATASLPNKQPMAGSIMFFRYPSIGDTWKRVKEDVYWTEGVWDRGKVQVGEFLRVPSDDE
;
A
#
# COMPACT_ATOMS: atom_id res chain seq x y z
N MET A 1 25.01 -10.57 49.04
CA MET A 1 25.03 -10.33 47.58
C MET A 1 23.92 -9.32 47.25
N ASN A 2 24.29 -8.05 47.04
CA ASN A 2 23.37 -6.95 46.79
C ASN A 2 22.84 -7.00 45.35
N GLY A 3 21.56 -7.31 45.18
CA GLY A 3 20.87 -7.25 43.89
C GLY A 3 20.05 -5.97 43.77
N THR A 4 20.64 -4.90 43.24
CA THR A 4 19.93 -3.66 42.92
C THR A 4 19.04 -3.88 41.69
N ARG A 5 17.72 -3.93 41.89
CA ARG A 5 16.72 -4.08 40.82
C ARG A 5 16.42 -2.69 40.24
N ILE A 6 16.96 -2.40 39.06
CA ILE A 6 16.63 -1.17 38.31
C ILE A 6 15.21 -1.29 37.77
N LEU A 7 14.27 -0.51 38.31
CA LEU A 7 12.96 -0.32 37.70
C LEU A 7 13.11 0.47 36.39
N ARG A 8 12.82 -0.15 35.26
CA ARG A 8 12.60 0.56 33.99
C ARG A 8 11.25 1.28 34.09
N GLN A 9 11.26 2.60 34.08
CA GLN A 9 10.07 3.41 33.86
C GLN A 9 9.54 3.14 32.44
N ALA A 10 8.29 2.70 32.36
CA ALA A 10 7.58 2.62 31.09
C ALA A 10 7.26 4.04 30.60
N SER A 11 7.62 4.33 29.35
CA SER A 11 7.22 5.57 28.67
C SER A 11 5.69 5.67 28.62
N PRO A 12 5.10 6.87 28.74
CA PRO A 12 3.66 7.04 28.68
C PRO A 12 3.13 6.65 27.29
N PRO A 13 1.90 6.10 27.19
CA PRO A 13 1.28 5.86 25.90
C PRO A 13 1.10 7.20 25.19
N CYS A 14 1.48 7.24 23.91
CA CYS A 14 1.28 8.38 23.02
C CYS A 14 -0.20 8.82 23.14
N SER A 15 -0.40 10.02 23.68
CA SER A 15 -1.73 10.58 23.92
C SER A 15 -2.42 10.79 22.57
N ALA A 16 -3.36 9.91 22.23
CA ALA A 16 -4.31 10.15 21.15
C ALA A 16 -5.18 11.35 21.54
N THR A 17 -4.90 12.52 20.99
CA THR A 17 -5.78 13.67 21.05
C THR A 17 -7.08 13.34 20.34
N LYS A 18 -8.18 13.35 21.10
CA LYS A 18 -9.55 13.26 20.58
C LYS A 18 -9.83 14.47 19.68
N GLY A 19 -9.92 14.25 18.37
CA GLY A 19 -10.54 15.19 17.44
C GLY A 19 -12.04 14.86 17.30
N SER A 20 -12.91 15.63 17.96
CA SER A 20 -14.35 15.58 17.75
C SER A 20 -14.74 16.54 16.62
N GLY A 21 -14.97 15.96 15.44
CA GLY A 21 -15.62 16.59 14.30
C GLY A 21 -15.81 15.49 13.26
N LYS A 22 -16.95 15.45 12.54
CA LYS A 22 -17.06 14.62 11.33
C LYS A 22 -16.16 15.22 10.24
N GLY A 23 -14.85 15.22 10.46
CA GLY A 23 -13.87 15.67 9.48
C GLY A 23 -13.83 14.69 8.33
N LYS A 24 -13.66 15.20 7.10
CA LYS A 24 -13.31 14.36 5.94
C LYS A 24 -12.14 13.44 6.32
N LEU A 25 -12.21 12.17 5.92
CA LEU A 25 -11.10 11.23 6.10
C LEU A 25 -9.83 11.78 5.43
N SER A 26 -8.68 11.55 6.04
CA SER A 26 -7.39 11.94 5.48
C SER A 26 -7.10 11.13 4.21
N LEU A 27 -6.39 11.76 3.26
CA LEU A 27 -5.95 11.11 2.03
C LEU A 27 -4.53 10.58 2.24
N PHE A 28 -4.34 9.30 1.91
CA PHE A 28 -3.04 8.63 1.99
C PHE A 28 -2.67 8.08 0.62
N PHE A 29 -1.38 8.06 0.30
CA PHE A 29 -0.86 7.25 -0.80
C PHE A 29 -0.22 5.97 -0.26
N ALA A 30 -0.27 4.92 -1.07
CA ALA A 30 0.54 3.72 -0.92
C ALA A 30 1.28 3.49 -2.23
N PHE A 31 2.60 3.62 -2.21
CA PHE A 31 3.50 3.24 -3.29
C PHE A 31 4.04 1.84 -2.99
N CYS A 32 3.68 0.87 -3.82
CA CYS A 32 3.95 -0.55 -3.59
C CYS A 32 4.69 -1.15 -4.81
N PRO A 33 6.02 -0.98 -4.91
CA PRO A 33 6.83 -1.67 -5.91
C PRO A 33 6.69 -3.17 -5.79
N ASP A 34 6.74 -3.87 -6.92
CA ASP A 34 6.88 -5.32 -6.93
C ASP A 34 8.30 -5.72 -6.49
N GLY A 35 8.42 -6.92 -5.93
CA GLY A 35 9.70 -7.58 -5.67
C GLY A 35 10.45 -7.89 -6.97
N THR A 36 11.73 -8.22 -6.82
CA THR A 36 12.56 -8.74 -7.92
C THR A 36 12.61 -10.26 -7.86
N GLY A 37 12.40 -10.92 -8.98
CA GLY A 37 12.51 -12.37 -9.08
C GLY A 37 11.66 -12.94 -10.23
N PRO A 38 12.01 -14.15 -10.72
CA PRO A 38 11.33 -14.73 -11.88
C PRO A 38 9.84 -15.00 -11.61
N GLU A 39 9.50 -15.37 -10.38
CA GLU A 39 8.12 -15.76 -10.02
C GLU A 39 7.23 -14.61 -9.58
N VAL A 40 7.78 -13.40 -9.34
CA VAL A 40 7.00 -12.27 -8.80
C VAL A 40 5.93 -11.83 -9.79
N PHE A 41 6.31 -11.67 -11.06
CA PHE A 41 5.38 -11.24 -12.09
C PHE A 41 4.31 -12.31 -12.38
N ALA A 42 4.70 -13.59 -12.42
CA ALA A 42 3.75 -14.70 -12.57
C ALA A 42 2.77 -14.78 -11.38
N THR A 43 3.28 -14.64 -10.16
CA THR A 43 2.47 -14.60 -8.93
C THR A 43 1.50 -13.41 -8.97
N ARG A 44 1.98 -12.23 -9.35
CA ARG A 44 1.13 -11.05 -9.53
C ARG A 44 -0.03 -11.34 -10.45
N LEU A 45 0.22 -11.90 -11.65
CA LEU A 45 -0.85 -12.20 -12.60
C LEU A 45 -1.84 -13.23 -12.06
N ARG A 46 -1.33 -14.28 -11.40
CA ARG A 46 -2.16 -15.34 -10.78
C ARG A 46 -3.11 -14.78 -9.74
N VAL A 47 -2.65 -13.89 -8.85
CA VAL A 47 -3.45 -13.39 -7.71
C VAL A 47 -4.15 -12.06 -7.99
N ARG A 48 -3.89 -11.46 -9.16
CA ARG A 48 -4.51 -10.20 -9.61
C ARG A 48 -6.04 -10.20 -9.52
N PRO A 49 -6.78 -11.25 -9.92
CA PRO A 49 -8.24 -11.27 -9.75
C PRO A 49 -8.65 -11.08 -8.28
N LYS A 50 -7.97 -11.76 -7.35
CA LYS A 50 -8.24 -11.64 -5.91
C LYS A 50 -7.90 -10.25 -5.36
N HIS A 51 -6.83 -9.62 -5.86
CA HIS A 51 -6.51 -8.23 -5.54
C HIS A 51 -7.66 -7.30 -5.97
N PHE A 52 -8.24 -7.53 -7.16
CA PHE A 52 -9.33 -6.71 -7.67
C PHE A 52 -10.64 -6.86 -6.88
N GLU A 53 -10.95 -8.03 -6.32
CA GLU A 53 -12.12 -8.19 -5.43
C GLU A 53 -12.07 -7.16 -4.30
N ARG A 54 -10.92 -7.02 -3.63
CA ARG A 54 -10.75 -6.06 -2.54
C ARG A 54 -10.76 -4.61 -3.03
N VAL A 55 -10.15 -4.33 -4.19
CA VAL A 55 -10.20 -3.00 -4.82
C VAL A 55 -11.64 -2.57 -5.11
N GLU A 56 -12.49 -3.47 -5.59
CA GLU A 56 -13.90 -3.16 -5.86
C GLU A 56 -14.71 -2.94 -4.58
N GLU A 57 -14.41 -3.68 -3.51
CA GLU A 57 -14.98 -3.42 -2.16
C GLU A 57 -14.59 -2.03 -1.65
N ASP A 58 -13.30 -1.66 -1.73
CA ASP A 58 -12.83 -0.37 -1.25
C ASP A 58 -13.43 0.80 -2.06
N LYS A 59 -13.58 0.63 -3.38
CA LYS A 59 -14.27 1.64 -4.22
C LYS A 59 -15.71 1.83 -3.80
N LYS A 60 -16.46 0.74 -3.61
CA LYS A 60 -17.87 0.79 -3.15
C LYS A 60 -17.99 1.44 -1.78
N ALA A 61 -17.01 1.25 -0.90
CA ALA A 61 -16.96 1.85 0.42
C ALA A 61 -16.48 3.32 0.42
N GLY A 62 -16.08 3.88 -0.73
CA GLY A 62 -15.48 5.23 -0.79
C GLY A 62 -14.09 5.32 -0.15
N ILE A 63 -13.43 4.17 0.07
CA ILE A 63 -12.11 4.07 0.69
C ILE A 63 -11.01 4.28 -0.36
N LEU A 64 -11.14 3.73 -1.56
CA LEU A 64 -10.14 3.88 -2.63
C LEU A 64 -10.56 4.99 -3.60
N GLU A 65 -9.79 6.09 -3.64
CA GLU A 65 -10.02 7.17 -4.62
C GLU A 65 -9.38 6.88 -5.97
N PHE A 66 -8.16 6.35 -5.97
CA PHE A 66 -7.42 6.03 -7.18
C PHE A 66 -6.49 4.85 -6.94
N GLY A 67 -6.31 4.00 -7.95
CA GLY A 67 -5.33 2.91 -7.88
C GLY A 67 -4.97 2.37 -9.26
N ARG A 68 -3.67 2.20 -9.55
CA ARG A 68 -3.18 1.63 -10.81
C ARG A 68 -1.90 0.83 -10.59
N GLY A 69 -1.67 -0.15 -11.46
CA GLY A 69 -0.32 -0.68 -11.67
C GLY A 69 0.51 0.33 -12.46
N PHE A 70 1.82 0.41 -12.20
CA PHE A 70 2.72 1.28 -12.95
C PHE A 70 3.74 0.47 -13.75
N LEU A 71 4.22 1.07 -14.85
CA LEU A 71 5.24 0.49 -15.72
C LEU A 71 6.62 0.46 -15.04
N PRO A 72 7.53 -0.44 -15.45
CA PRO A 72 8.94 -0.35 -15.05
C PRO A 72 9.52 1.02 -15.35
N SER A 73 10.32 1.57 -14.43
CA SER A 73 10.95 2.89 -14.58
C SER A 73 12.10 2.92 -15.60
N SER A 74 12.72 1.76 -15.85
CA SER A 74 13.75 1.60 -16.89
C SER A 74 13.13 1.05 -18.18
N PRO A 75 13.41 1.66 -19.35
CA PRO A 75 12.95 1.14 -20.65
C PRO A 75 13.54 -0.24 -20.98
N ASP A 76 14.70 -0.59 -20.41
CA ASP A 76 15.40 -1.86 -20.65
C ASP A 76 14.98 -2.97 -19.66
N SER A 77 13.88 -2.76 -18.93
CA SER A 77 13.41 -3.74 -17.96
C SER A 77 13.10 -5.09 -18.64
N PRO A 78 13.57 -6.22 -18.07
CA PRO A 78 13.25 -7.55 -18.61
C PRO A 78 11.76 -7.88 -18.57
N LEU A 79 10.96 -7.11 -17.82
CA LEU A 79 9.51 -7.27 -17.81
C LEU A 79 8.87 -6.94 -19.16
N TYR A 80 9.46 -6.04 -19.97
CA TYR A 80 8.94 -5.73 -21.30
C TYR A 80 9.03 -6.93 -22.26
N SER A 81 10.06 -7.77 -22.13
CA SER A 81 10.26 -8.97 -22.95
C SER A 81 9.77 -10.26 -22.29
N HIS A 82 9.23 -10.19 -21.07
CA HIS A 82 8.74 -11.36 -20.35
C HIS A 82 7.57 -12.03 -21.12
N PRO A 83 7.55 -13.37 -21.31
CA PRO A 83 6.51 -14.05 -22.08
C PRO A 83 5.08 -13.75 -21.59
N ALA A 84 4.90 -13.69 -20.27
CA ALA A 84 3.60 -13.35 -19.70
C ALA A 84 3.13 -11.93 -20.06
N THR A 85 4.03 -10.97 -20.31
CA THR A 85 3.66 -9.61 -20.74
C THR A 85 3.00 -9.65 -22.12
N ALA A 86 3.54 -10.43 -23.05
CA ALA A 86 2.96 -10.57 -24.39
C ALA A 86 1.56 -11.22 -24.38
N SER A 87 1.25 -12.02 -23.35
CA SER A 87 -0.06 -12.64 -23.17
C SER A 87 -1.14 -11.72 -22.59
N LEU A 88 -0.76 -10.54 -22.07
CA LEU A 88 -1.71 -9.60 -21.51
C LEU A 88 -2.48 -8.86 -22.63
N PRO A 89 -3.79 -8.56 -22.44
CA PRO A 89 -4.58 -7.86 -23.45
C PRO A 89 -4.00 -6.51 -23.89
N ASN A 90 -3.37 -5.77 -22.95
CA ASN A 90 -2.74 -4.49 -23.21
C ASN A 90 -1.24 -4.59 -23.50
N LYS A 91 -0.65 -5.79 -23.44
CA LYS A 91 0.79 -6.07 -23.62
C LYS A 91 1.70 -5.21 -22.73
N GLN A 92 1.22 -4.77 -21.57
CA GLN A 92 1.99 -3.91 -20.66
C GLN A 92 2.52 -4.68 -19.46
N PRO A 93 3.82 -4.56 -19.14
CA PRO A 93 4.34 -5.08 -17.88
C PRO A 93 3.88 -4.23 -16.70
N MET A 94 4.12 -4.73 -15.49
CA MET A 94 3.82 -4.01 -14.25
C MET A 94 4.97 -4.18 -13.27
N ALA A 95 5.43 -3.08 -12.69
CA ALA A 95 6.53 -3.04 -11.73
C ALA A 95 6.10 -2.64 -10.32
N GLY A 96 4.81 -2.47 -10.09
CA GLY A 96 4.25 -2.10 -8.79
C GLY A 96 2.86 -1.52 -8.90
N SER A 97 2.36 -1.00 -7.79
CA SER A 97 1.06 -0.35 -7.67
C SER A 97 1.19 0.98 -6.95
N ILE A 98 0.37 1.95 -7.33
CA ILE A 98 0.15 3.15 -6.54
C ILE A 98 -1.35 3.27 -6.26
N MET A 99 -1.70 3.52 -5.00
CA MET A 99 -3.09 3.59 -4.53
C MET A 99 -3.27 4.77 -3.59
N PHE A 100 -4.47 5.36 -3.60
CA PHE A 100 -4.84 6.53 -2.84
C PHE A 100 -6.06 6.19 -2.01
N PHE A 101 -5.93 6.25 -0.69
CA PHE A 101 -6.92 5.78 0.25
C PHE A 101 -7.43 6.89 1.17
N ARG A 102 -8.70 6.80 1.55
CA ARG A 102 -9.33 7.59 2.60
C ARG A 102 -9.43 6.77 3.87
N TYR A 103 -8.71 7.17 4.91
CA TYR A 103 -8.73 6.52 6.22
C TYR A 103 -8.68 7.52 7.38
N PRO A 104 -8.99 7.10 8.61
CA PRO A 104 -8.80 7.93 9.80
C PRO A 104 -7.34 8.12 10.19
N SER A 105 -6.46 7.17 9.83
CA SER A 105 -5.05 7.20 10.22
C SER A 105 -4.13 6.46 9.23
N ILE A 106 -2.83 6.79 9.26
CA ILE A 106 -1.80 6.05 8.52
C ILE A 106 -1.72 4.57 8.93
N GLY A 107 -2.09 4.25 10.19
CA GLY A 107 -2.12 2.89 10.71
C GLY A 107 -3.19 2.04 10.02
N ASP A 108 -4.38 2.61 9.79
CA ASP A 108 -5.46 1.93 9.06
C ASP A 108 -5.09 1.69 7.59
N THR A 109 -4.43 2.67 6.96
CA THR A 109 -3.91 2.52 5.59
C THR A 109 -2.87 1.39 5.52
N TRP A 110 -1.93 1.34 6.47
CA TRP A 110 -0.95 0.25 6.55
C TRP A 110 -1.61 -1.12 6.76
N LYS A 111 -2.62 -1.19 7.63
CA LYS A 111 -3.39 -2.42 7.83
C LYS A 111 -4.00 -2.89 6.52
N ARG A 112 -4.68 -1.99 5.79
CA ARG A 112 -5.28 -2.30 4.48
C ARG A 112 -4.25 -2.79 3.47
N VAL A 113 -3.08 -2.16 3.39
CA VAL A 113 -1.99 -2.58 2.49
C VAL A 113 -1.49 -3.98 2.86
N LYS A 114 -1.30 -4.27 4.16
CA LYS A 114 -0.77 -5.56 4.62
C LYS A 114 -1.76 -6.73 4.51
N GLU A 115 -3.05 -6.44 4.48
CA GLU A 115 -4.11 -7.43 4.25
C GLU A 115 -4.28 -7.78 2.76
N ASP A 116 -3.68 -7.01 1.86
CA ASP A 116 -3.80 -7.25 0.43
C ASP A 116 -3.12 -8.58 0.01
N VAL A 117 -3.69 -9.24 -0.98
CA VAL A 117 -3.13 -10.49 -1.53
C VAL A 117 -1.75 -10.25 -2.14
N TYR A 118 -1.50 -9.08 -2.73
CA TYR A 118 -0.15 -8.75 -3.23
C TYR A 118 0.88 -8.59 -2.11
N TRP A 119 0.47 -8.21 -0.90
CA TRP A 119 1.37 -8.22 0.25
C TRP A 119 1.60 -9.64 0.78
N THR A 120 0.52 -10.39 1.01
CA THR A 120 0.58 -11.70 1.66
C THR A 120 1.25 -12.75 0.79
N GLU A 121 1.06 -12.70 -0.53
CA GLU A 121 1.70 -13.60 -1.51
C GLU A 121 3.10 -13.13 -1.95
N GLY A 122 3.62 -12.05 -1.36
CA GLY A 122 4.99 -11.59 -1.63
C GLY A 122 5.19 -10.96 -3.01
N VAL A 123 4.14 -10.42 -3.62
CA VAL A 123 4.25 -9.65 -4.88
C VAL A 123 4.95 -8.32 -4.62
N TRP A 124 4.53 -7.58 -3.60
CA TRP A 124 5.14 -6.30 -3.27
C TRP A 124 6.44 -6.47 -2.48
N ASP A 125 7.46 -5.69 -2.84
CA ASP A 125 8.71 -5.58 -2.09
C ASP A 125 8.45 -4.87 -0.77
N ARG A 126 8.25 -5.66 0.29
CA ARG A 126 7.91 -5.16 1.64
C ARG A 126 8.94 -4.18 2.20
N GLY A 127 10.20 -4.24 1.75
CA GLY A 127 11.26 -3.31 2.15
C GLY A 127 11.22 -1.97 1.43
N LYS A 128 10.44 -1.87 0.35
CA LYS A 128 10.30 -0.66 -0.49
C LYS A 128 8.88 -0.09 -0.53
N VAL A 129 7.89 -0.77 0.06
CA VAL A 129 6.54 -0.21 0.20
C VAL A 129 6.59 1.06 1.06
N GLN A 130 5.99 2.13 0.55
CA GLN A 130 5.85 3.39 1.27
C GLN A 130 4.37 3.74 1.38
N VAL A 131 3.97 4.19 2.57
CA VAL A 131 2.65 4.76 2.83
C VAL A 131 2.87 6.13 3.45
N GLY A 132 2.17 7.14 2.93
CA GLY A 132 2.28 8.51 3.44
C GLY A 132 0.92 9.20 3.41
N GLU A 133 0.79 10.23 4.24
CA GLU A 133 -0.37 11.11 4.29
C GLU A 133 -0.12 12.33 3.41
N PHE A 134 -1.12 12.74 2.62
CA PHE A 134 -1.06 14.03 1.95
C PHE A 134 -1.36 15.14 2.95
N LEU A 135 -0.62 16.23 2.85
CA LEU A 135 -0.96 17.46 3.56
C LEU A 135 -2.35 17.94 3.10
N ARG A 136 -3.18 18.35 4.06
CA ARG A 136 -4.38 19.10 3.74
C ARG A 136 -3.99 20.46 3.18
N VAL A 137 -4.66 20.88 2.13
CA VAL A 137 -4.53 22.25 1.61
C VAL A 137 -5.73 23.08 2.07
N PRO A 138 -5.59 24.41 2.26
CA PRO A 138 -6.68 25.25 2.75
C PRO A 138 -7.98 25.16 1.92
N SER A 139 -7.89 24.85 0.62
CA SER A 139 -9.04 24.68 -0.27
C SER A 139 -9.83 23.39 -0.05
N ASP A 140 -9.37 22.46 0.79
CA ASP A 140 -10.10 21.21 1.07
C ASP A 140 -11.31 21.41 2.01
N ASP A 141 -11.33 22.55 2.71
CA ASP A 141 -12.34 22.94 3.69
C ASP A 141 -13.40 23.92 3.13
N GLU A 142 -13.24 24.37 1.87
CA GLU A 142 -14.26 25.11 1.09
C GLU A 142 -15.28 24.15 0.44
#